data_AF-A0A8I0FE15-F1
#
_entry.id   AF-A0A8I0FE15-F1
#
_cell.length_a   1.000
_cell.length_b   1.000
_cell.length_c   1.000
_cell.angle_alpha   90.00
_cell.angle_beta   90.00
_cell.angle_gamma   90.00
#
_symmetry.space_group_name_H-M   'P 1'
#
loop_
_entity.id
_entity.type
_entity.pdbx_description
1 polymer ?
#
loop_
_entity_poly.entity_id
_entity_poly.type
_entity_poly.pdbx_seq_one_letter_code
_entity_poly.pdbx_strand_id
1 'polypeptide(L)'
;GLSQTNFMGTGNRVAIDLSRSETQDYYNLSVTDPYFTIDGVSRGYNVYYRKTKLNDDYNVNNYVTDSFGGSLSFGYPIDENQSLSASVGVDNTKVTTGPYVSTYVRDYLLANGGKATGKSSWCPSGKNKTDPNTQQPIPDTCEGGFEDYNSAFEGEFFTYNLNLGWSYNTLNRPIFPTSGMSHRVG
;
A
#
# COMPACT_ATOMS: atom_id res chain seq x y z
N GLY A 1 16.94 8.84 2.14
CA GLY A 1 17.53 7.50 2.34
C GLY A 1 19.04 7.61 2.47
N LEU A 2 19.68 6.54 2.93
CA LEU A 2 21.13 6.34 2.93
C LEU A 2 21.43 5.13 2.06
N SER A 3 22.45 5.22 1.20
CA SER A 3 22.88 4.11 0.35
C SER A 3 24.40 4.02 0.40
N GLN A 4 24.93 2.82 0.57
CA GLN A 4 26.36 2.53 0.53
C GLN A 4 26.65 1.43 -0.49
N THR A 5 27.47 1.76 -1.47
CA THR A 5 28.02 0.79 -2.42
C THR A 5 29.27 0.16 -1.83
N ASN A 6 29.55 -1.09 -2.20
CA ASN A 6 30.67 -1.87 -1.68
C ASN A 6 30.65 -1.95 -0.13
N PHE A 7 29.47 -2.23 0.41
CA PHE A 7 29.26 -2.32 1.85
C PHE A 7 30.21 -3.37 2.45
N MET A 8 31.02 -2.93 3.41
CA MET A 8 32.04 -3.77 4.07
C MET A 8 33.03 -4.47 3.11
N GLY A 9 33.25 -3.92 1.91
CA GLY A 9 34.18 -4.52 0.94
C GLY A 9 33.62 -5.76 0.22
N THR A 10 32.33 -6.06 0.36
CA THR A 10 31.70 -7.26 -0.23
C THR A 10 31.24 -7.08 -1.68
N GLY A 11 31.39 -5.88 -2.27
CA GLY A 11 30.82 -5.53 -3.57
C GLY A 11 29.31 -5.24 -3.56
N ASN A 12 28.60 -5.64 -2.50
CA ASN A 12 27.17 -5.42 -2.35
C ASN A 12 26.83 -3.94 -2.14
N ARG A 13 25.64 -3.55 -2.60
CA ARG A 13 25.03 -2.26 -2.29
C ARG A 13 23.95 -2.46 -1.23
N VAL A 14 24.01 -1.69 -0.15
CA VAL A 14 22.98 -1.66 0.90
C VAL A 14 22.35 -0.28 0.90
N ALA A 15 21.02 -0.22 0.90
CA ALA A 15 20.27 1.03 0.97
C ALA A 15 19.12 0.96 1.97
N ILE A 16 18.96 2.04 2.73
CA ILE A 16 17.86 2.28 3.66
C ILE A 16 17.13 3.53 3.18
N ASP A 17 15.86 3.39 2.84
CA ASP A 17 15.02 4.52 2.45
C ASP A 17 13.94 4.76 3.51
N LEU A 18 13.84 6.02 3.91
CA LEU A 18 12.89 6.53 4.88
C LEU A 18 12.23 7.73 4.22
N SER A 19 10.90 7.68 4.10
CA SER A 19 10.09 8.78 3.60
C SER A 19 8.86 8.92 4.49
N ARG A 20 8.58 10.14 4.92
CA ARG A 20 7.45 10.46 5.79
C ARG A 20 6.76 11.71 5.27
N SER A 21 5.48 11.59 4.98
CA SER A 21 4.60 12.68 4.59
C SER A 21 3.34 12.70 5.46
N GLU A 22 2.49 13.68 5.21
CA GLU A 22 1.16 13.77 5.83
C GLU A 22 0.28 12.57 5.46
N THR A 23 0.46 12.03 4.25
CA THR A 23 -0.40 10.97 3.69
C THR A 23 0.20 9.57 3.81
N GLN A 24 1.52 9.44 3.94
CA GLN A 24 2.17 8.13 3.91
C GLN A 24 3.50 8.13 4.67
N ASP A 25 3.72 7.07 5.45
CA ASP A 25 5.05 6.68 5.93
C ASP A 25 5.55 5.46 5.14
N TYR A 26 6.82 5.50 4.76
CA TYR A 26 7.47 4.45 3.99
C TYR A 26 8.89 4.20 4.50
N TYR A 27 9.16 2.94 4.78
CA TYR A 27 10.44 2.42 5.26
C TYR A 27 10.85 1.27 4.37
N ASN A 28 12.11 1.26 3.93
CA ASN A 28 12.62 0.27 3.02
C ASN A 28 14.07 -0.06 3.36
N LEU A 29 14.38 -1.35 3.37
CA LEU A 29 15.75 -1.85 3.43
C LEU A 29 15.96 -2.73 2.19
N SER A 30 17.04 -2.47 1.47
CA SER A 30 17.41 -3.24 0.30
C SER A 30 18.89 -3.57 0.27
N VAL A 31 19.19 -4.76 -0.24
CA VAL A 31 20.54 -5.25 -0.51
C VAL A 31 20.58 -5.71 -1.96
N THR A 32 21.57 -5.27 -2.71
CA THR A 32 21.76 -5.66 -4.10
C THR A 32 23.17 -6.18 -4.30
N ASP A 33 23.26 -7.41 -4.76
CA ASP A 33 24.48 -8.05 -5.25
C ASP A 33 24.51 -7.88 -6.79
N PRO A 34 25.35 -6.98 -7.33
CA PRO A 34 25.41 -6.73 -8.75
C PRO A 34 26.06 -7.88 -9.55
N TYR A 35 26.82 -8.77 -8.89
CA TYR A 35 27.57 -9.86 -9.52
C TYR A 35 27.29 -11.19 -8.81
N PHE A 36 26.01 -11.50 -8.63
CA PHE A 36 25.59 -12.75 -8.02
C PHE A 36 26.10 -13.96 -8.83
N THR A 37 26.16 -13.81 -10.16
CA THR A 37 26.91 -14.72 -11.04
C THR A 37 28.06 -13.99 -11.71
N ILE A 38 29.03 -14.76 -12.19
CA ILE A 38 30.19 -14.26 -12.97
C ILE A 38 29.72 -13.53 -14.23
N ASP A 39 28.60 -13.96 -14.81
CA ASP A 39 28.02 -13.40 -16.04
C ASP A 39 27.28 -12.05 -15.82
N GLY A 40 27.36 -11.47 -14.63
CA GLY A 40 26.75 -10.16 -14.34
C GLY A 40 25.26 -10.23 -13.99
N VAL A 41 24.73 -11.41 -13.63
CA VAL A 41 23.39 -11.49 -13.04
C VAL A 41 23.43 -10.76 -11.70
N SER A 42 22.54 -9.79 -11.56
CA SER A 42 22.31 -9.11 -10.29
C SER A 42 21.20 -9.79 -9.51
N ARG A 43 21.29 -9.76 -8.18
CA ARG A 43 20.29 -10.26 -7.25
C ARG A 43 19.97 -9.21 -6.19
N GLY A 44 18.70 -8.89 -6.03
CA GLY A 44 18.21 -7.91 -5.07
C GLY A 44 17.31 -8.53 -4.01
N TYR A 45 17.50 -8.11 -2.77
CA TYR A 45 16.58 -8.37 -1.66
C TYR A 45 16.00 -7.05 -1.21
N ASN A 46 14.71 -7.05 -0.94
CA ASN A 46 14.00 -5.87 -0.50
C ASN A 46 13.01 -6.26 0.59
N VAL A 47 12.94 -5.47 1.65
CA VAL A 47 11.87 -5.51 2.63
C VAL A 47 11.38 -4.09 2.88
N TYR A 48 10.06 -3.93 2.93
CA TYR A 48 9.46 -2.63 3.13
C TYR A 48 8.30 -2.69 4.11
N TYR A 49 8.06 -1.54 4.73
CA TYR A 49 6.84 -1.24 5.47
C TYR A 49 6.27 0.08 4.96
N ARG A 50 4.98 0.08 4.66
CA ARG A 50 4.24 1.25 4.16
C ARG A 50 2.97 1.43 4.97
N LYS A 51 2.72 2.64 5.44
CA LYS A 51 1.53 3.01 6.19
C LYS A 51 0.88 4.23 5.57
N THR A 52 -0.36 4.09 5.13
CA THR A 52 -1.18 5.20 4.63
C THR A 52 -1.92 5.86 5.79
N LYS A 53 -1.93 7.19 5.81
CA LYS A 53 -2.62 8.01 6.80
C LYS A 53 -3.79 8.72 6.15
N LEU A 54 -4.89 8.80 6.88
CA LEU A 54 -5.99 9.70 6.56
C LEU A 54 -5.67 11.05 7.21
N ASN A 55 -5.75 12.10 6.42
CA ASN A 55 -5.66 13.47 6.92
C ASN A 55 -7.09 13.98 7.10
N ASP A 56 -7.42 14.55 8.26
CA ASP A 56 -8.79 15.00 8.57
C ASP A 56 -9.28 16.09 7.60
N ASP A 57 -8.35 16.83 6.97
CA ASP A 57 -8.64 17.87 5.97
C ASP A 57 -8.91 17.33 4.55
N TYR A 58 -8.58 16.06 4.29
CA TYR A 58 -8.71 15.43 2.98
C TYR A 58 -9.71 14.26 3.03
N ASN A 59 -10.99 14.61 2.89
CA ASN A 59 -12.15 13.72 2.76
C ASN A 59 -12.11 12.87 1.46
N VAL A 60 -11.06 12.10 1.24
CA VAL A 60 -10.87 11.36 -0.02
C VAL A 60 -10.87 9.85 0.18
N ASN A 61 -10.66 9.35 1.40
CA ASN A 61 -10.75 7.91 1.66
C ASN A 61 -11.19 7.60 3.09
N ASN A 62 -12.16 6.70 3.23
CA ASN A 62 -12.62 6.20 4.52
C ASN A 62 -11.91 4.90 4.90
N TYR A 63 -10.70 4.66 4.37
CA TYR A 63 -9.87 3.52 4.73
C TYR A 63 -8.37 3.86 4.68
N VAL A 64 -7.61 3.20 5.56
CA VAL A 64 -6.15 3.19 5.59
C VAL A 64 -5.63 1.81 5.25
N THR A 65 -4.39 1.76 4.77
CA THR A 65 -3.66 0.52 4.53
C THR A 65 -2.31 0.53 5.22
N ASP A 66 -2.01 -0.58 5.90
CA ASP A 66 -0.71 -0.87 6.48
C ASP A 66 -0.18 -2.13 5.77
N SER A 67 0.90 -1.97 5.00
CA SER A 67 1.51 -3.04 4.20
C SER A 67 2.91 -3.36 4.69
N PHE A 68 3.21 -4.64 4.88
CA PHE A 68 4.56 -5.15 5.07
C PHE A 68 4.86 -6.19 4.00
N GLY A 69 5.97 -6.02 3.30
CA GLY A 69 6.30 -6.88 2.17
C GLY A 69 7.79 -7.10 2.02
N GLY A 70 8.10 -8.11 1.21
CA GLY A 70 9.46 -8.41 0.83
C GLY A 70 9.51 -9.00 -0.57
N SER A 71 10.62 -8.78 -1.26
CA SER A 71 10.82 -9.32 -2.59
C SER A 71 12.26 -9.74 -2.85
N LEU A 72 12.39 -10.70 -3.76
CA LEU A 72 13.61 -11.15 -4.38
C LEU A 72 13.55 -10.76 -5.85
N SER A 73 14.58 -10.09 -6.34
CA SER A 73 14.69 -9.68 -7.74
C SER A 73 15.98 -10.20 -8.36
N PHE A 74 15.92 -10.45 -9.66
CA PHE A 74 17.06 -10.77 -10.51
C PHE A 74 17.06 -9.85 -11.71
N GLY A 75 18.26 -9.45 -12.12
CA GLY A 75 18.48 -8.70 -13.36
C GLY A 75 19.56 -9.39 -14.17
N TYR A 76 19.25 -9.74 -15.42
CA TYR A 76 20.18 -10.35 -16.36
C TYR A 76 20.49 -9.37 -17.49
N PRO A 77 21.74 -8.86 -17.60
CA PRO A 77 22.14 -8.11 -18.77
C PRO A 77 22.23 -9.08 -19.96
N ILE A 78 21.45 -8.81 -21.00
CA ILE A 78 21.54 -9.55 -22.26
C ILE A 78 22.69 -8.98 -23.09
N ASP A 79 22.71 -7.64 -23.20
CA ASP A 79 23.73 -6.85 -23.90
C ASP A 79 23.93 -5.51 -23.19
N GLU A 80 24.89 -4.69 -23.64
CA GLU A 80 25.15 -3.33 -23.11
C GLU A 80 23.90 -2.43 -23.11
N ASN A 81 22.99 -2.68 -24.05
CA ASN A 81 21.77 -1.91 -24.25
C ASN A 81 20.51 -2.66 -23.82
N GLN A 82 20.60 -3.93 -23.38
CA GLN A 82 19.43 -4.77 -23.15
C GLN A 82 19.53 -5.54 -21.84
N SER A 83 18.43 -5.56 -21.06
CA SER A 83 18.36 -6.41 -19.86
C SER A 83 16.98 -7.00 -19.63
N LEU A 84 16.96 -8.17 -19.01
CA LEU A 84 15.77 -8.81 -18.46
C LEU A 84 15.76 -8.64 -16.95
N SER A 85 14.59 -8.49 -16.36
CA SER A 85 14.40 -8.56 -14.91
C SER A 85 13.25 -9.48 -14.55
N ALA A 86 13.38 -10.13 -13.40
CA ALA A 86 12.32 -10.91 -12.81
C ALA A 86 12.29 -10.62 -11.31
N SER A 87 11.10 -10.49 -10.73
CA SER A 87 10.97 -10.39 -9.28
C SER A 87 9.79 -11.17 -8.77
N VAL A 88 9.98 -11.78 -7.61
CA VAL A 88 8.94 -12.43 -6.84
C VAL A 88 8.83 -11.74 -5.50
N GLY A 89 7.62 -11.49 -5.06
CA GLY A 89 7.36 -10.78 -3.83
C GLY A 89 6.17 -11.33 -3.07
N VAL A 90 6.19 -11.11 -1.77
CA VAL A 90 5.06 -11.32 -0.88
C VAL A 90 4.73 -10.00 -0.22
N ASP A 91 3.44 -9.71 -0.09
CA ASP A 91 2.93 -8.51 0.57
C ASP A 91 1.77 -8.92 1.48
N ASN A 92 1.84 -8.49 2.73
CA ASN A 92 0.71 -8.55 3.64
C ASN A 92 0.17 -7.14 3.83
N THR A 93 -1.05 -6.90 3.36
CA THR A 93 -1.74 -5.62 3.49
C THR A 93 -2.94 -5.74 4.39
N LYS A 94 -2.90 -5.00 5.49
CA LYS A 94 -4.05 -4.76 6.36
C LYS A 94 -4.81 -3.53 5.88
N VAL A 95 -6.11 -3.67 5.68
CA VAL A 95 -7.04 -2.58 5.33
C VAL A 95 -7.93 -2.32 6.53
N THR A 96 -7.99 -1.08 7.00
CA THR A 96 -8.85 -0.66 8.11
C THR A 96 -9.74 0.49 7.67
N THR A 97 -11.03 0.43 7.96
CA THR A 97 -12.01 1.43 7.52
C THR A 97 -12.53 2.27 8.67
N GLY A 98 -12.92 3.50 8.34
CA GLY A 98 -13.71 4.36 9.21
C GLY A 98 -15.22 4.06 9.17
N PRO A 99 -16.02 4.73 10.02
CA PRO A 99 -17.46 4.49 10.20
C PRO A 99 -18.34 4.79 8.96
N TYR A 100 -17.80 5.51 7.98
CA TYR A 100 -18.51 5.99 6.79
C TYR A 100 -17.97 5.36 5.50
N VAL A 101 -17.31 4.20 5.58
CA VAL A 101 -16.75 3.55 4.40
C VAL A 101 -17.83 3.20 3.37
N SER A 102 -17.50 3.28 2.08
CA SER A 102 -18.39 2.87 0.99
C SER A 102 -18.86 1.43 1.18
N THR A 103 -20.12 1.17 0.83
CA THR A 103 -20.72 -0.18 0.86
C THR A 103 -19.92 -1.17 0.02
N TYR A 104 -19.36 -0.74 -1.12
CA TYR A 104 -18.52 -1.58 -1.96
C TYR A 104 -17.28 -2.10 -1.22
N VAL A 105 -16.56 -1.21 -0.52
CA VAL A 105 -15.36 -1.60 0.23
C VAL A 105 -15.74 -2.49 1.42
N ARG A 106 -16.80 -2.14 2.15
CA ARG A 106 -17.34 -2.98 3.22
C ARG A 106 -17.66 -4.39 2.72
N ASP A 107 -18.45 -4.51 1.66
CA ASP A 107 -18.93 -5.79 1.15
C ASP A 107 -17.76 -6.61 0.60
N TYR A 108 -16.79 -5.97 -0.06
CA TYR A 108 -15.55 -6.62 -0.48
C TYR A 108 -14.75 -7.17 0.71
N LEU A 109 -14.57 -6.38 1.78
CA LEU A 109 -13.86 -6.83 2.98
C LEU A 109 -14.58 -8.03 3.61
N LEU A 110 -15.89 -7.93 3.83
CA LEU A 110 -16.67 -9.02 4.44
C LEU A 110 -16.68 -10.29 3.58
N ALA A 111 -16.71 -10.16 2.25
CA ALA A 111 -16.65 -11.31 1.34
C ALA A 111 -15.27 -12.00 1.33
N ASN A 112 -14.20 -11.28 1.67
CA ASN A 112 -12.82 -11.79 1.65
C ASN A 112 -12.24 -12.01 3.05
N GLY A 113 -13.07 -12.39 4.02
CA GLY A 113 -12.62 -12.77 5.36
C GLY A 113 -12.35 -11.59 6.31
N GLY A 114 -12.69 -10.37 5.90
CA GLY A 114 -12.72 -9.20 6.77
C GLY A 114 -13.84 -9.27 7.80
N LYS A 115 -13.71 -8.46 8.86
CA LYS A 115 -14.60 -8.45 10.02
C LYS A 115 -15.00 -7.02 10.39
N ALA A 116 -16.17 -6.88 11.01
CA ALA A 116 -16.56 -5.63 11.63
C ALA A 116 -15.71 -5.36 12.87
N THR A 117 -15.22 -4.14 13.02
CA THR A 117 -14.40 -3.67 14.15
C THR A 117 -15.07 -2.56 14.95
N GLY A 118 -16.07 -1.88 14.38
CA GLY A 118 -16.82 -0.83 15.05
C GLY A 118 -18.32 -0.96 14.83
N LYS A 119 -19.10 -0.49 15.80
CA LYS A 119 -20.55 -0.34 15.71
C LYS A 119 -20.93 1.12 15.85
N SER A 120 -22.00 1.51 15.19
CA SER A 120 -22.66 2.79 15.39
C SER A 120 -24.16 2.54 15.46
N SER A 121 -24.90 3.45 16.06
CA SER A 121 -26.34 3.33 16.24
C SER A 121 -27.07 4.38 15.41
N TRP A 122 -28.16 3.99 14.77
CA TRP A 122 -29.04 4.93 14.07
C TRP A 122 -30.46 4.87 14.63
N CYS A 123 -31.24 5.93 14.40
CA CYS A 123 -32.62 6.01 14.84
C CYS A 123 -33.57 5.69 13.67
N PRO A 124 -34.26 4.53 13.66
CA PRO A 124 -35.11 4.12 12.54
C PRO A 124 -36.28 5.05 12.27
N SER A 125 -36.86 5.60 13.33
CA SER A 125 -37.98 6.55 13.23
C SER A 125 -37.56 7.94 12.75
N GLY A 126 -36.25 8.26 12.83
CA GLY A 126 -35.72 9.61 12.60
C GLY A 126 -36.27 10.66 13.59
N LYS A 127 -36.96 10.25 14.64
CA LYS A 127 -37.65 11.12 15.60
C LYS A 127 -37.15 10.90 17.01
N ASN A 128 -36.97 12.02 17.72
CA ASN A 128 -36.75 12.01 19.15
C ASN A 128 -38.03 11.65 19.89
N LYS A 129 -37.90 11.05 21.07
CA LYS A 129 -39.04 10.84 21.98
C LYS A 129 -39.62 12.19 22.37
N THR A 130 -40.94 12.26 22.50
CA THR A 130 -41.64 13.45 22.98
C THR A 130 -41.84 13.37 24.49
N ASP A 131 -41.56 14.46 25.20
CA ASP A 131 -41.86 14.60 26.63
C ASP A 131 -43.39 14.60 26.85
N PRO A 132 -43.93 13.71 27.71
CA PRO A 132 -45.36 13.64 28.00
C PRO A 132 -45.97 14.94 28.55
N ASN A 133 -45.17 15.78 29.20
CA ASN A 133 -45.65 16.97 29.91
C ASN A 133 -45.51 18.26 29.08
N THR A 134 -44.49 18.35 28.23
CA THR A 134 -44.18 19.57 27.47
C THR A 134 -44.47 19.45 25.97
N GLN A 135 -44.80 18.25 25.48
CA GLN A 135 -44.93 17.93 24.05
C GLN A 135 -43.70 18.32 23.20
N GLN A 136 -42.54 18.57 23.82
CA GLN A 136 -41.30 18.89 23.12
C GLN A 136 -40.47 17.63 22.87
N PRO A 137 -39.69 17.58 21.77
CA PRO A 137 -38.75 16.50 21.50
C PRO A 137 -37.58 16.53 22.49
N ILE A 138 -37.25 15.38 23.08
CA ILE A 138 -36.12 15.20 23.99
C ILE A 138 -34.85 14.92 23.16
N PRO A 139 -33.80 15.78 23.20
CA PRO A 139 -32.56 15.55 22.46
C PRO A 139 -31.91 14.20 22.78
N ASP A 140 -31.15 13.65 21.82
CA ASP A 140 -30.40 12.38 21.93
C ASP A 140 -31.23 11.15 22.32
N THR A 141 -32.54 11.16 22.03
CA THR A 141 -33.43 10.01 22.19
C THR A 141 -33.95 9.53 20.83
N CYS A 142 -34.36 8.27 20.74
CA CYS A 142 -35.02 7.75 19.54
C CYS A 142 -36.37 7.13 19.89
N GLU A 143 -37.42 7.56 19.20
CA GLU A 143 -38.74 6.94 19.26
C GLU A 143 -38.65 5.53 18.63
N GLY A 144 -39.01 4.50 19.41
CA GLY A 144 -38.80 3.10 19.01
C GLY A 144 -37.42 2.51 19.36
N GLY A 145 -36.47 3.31 19.84
CA GLY A 145 -35.13 2.86 20.24
C GLY A 145 -34.09 2.95 19.12
N PHE A 146 -32.81 2.91 19.50
CA PHE A 146 -31.70 2.91 18.56
C PHE A 146 -31.42 1.49 18.06
N GLU A 147 -31.05 1.37 16.78
CA GLU A 147 -30.58 0.11 16.20
C GLU A 147 -29.09 0.20 15.86
N ASP A 148 -28.34 -0.83 16.25
CA ASP A 148 -26.91 -0.93 15.98
C ASP A 148 -26.64 -1.46 14.57
N TYR A 149 -25.64 -0.89 13.91
CA TYR A 149 -25.07 -1.39 12.67
C TYR A 149 -23.55 -1.41 12.74
N ASN A 150 -22.92 -2.30 11.96
CA ASN A 150 -21.46 -2.36 11.84
C ASN A 150 -20.99 -1.15 11.02
N SER A 151 -20.19 -0.28 11.64
CA SER A 151 -19.75 0.98 11.04
C SER A 151 -18.32 0.91 10.51
N ALA A 152 -17.43 0.18 11.18
CA ALA A 152 -16.04 0.04 10.78
C ALA A 152 -15.67 -1.43 10.53
N PHE A 153 -14.71 -1.65 9.63
CA PHE A 153 -14.31 -2.97 9.14
C PHE A 153 -12.79 -3.07 9.03
N GLU A 154 -12.30 -4.30 9.10
CA GLU A 154 -10.89 -4.63 8.94
C GLU A 154 -10.76 -5.90 8.10
N GLY A 155 -9.81 -5.91 7.16
CA GLY A 155 -9.43 -7.09 6.41
C GLY A 155 -7.92 -7.18 6.24
N GLU A 156 -7.42 -8.38 6.03
CA GLU A 156 -5.99 -8.67 5.86
C GLU A 156 -5.79 -9.52 4.61
N PHE A 157 -4.90 -9.09 3.73
CA PHE A 157 -4.70 -9.69 2.41
C PHE A 157 -3.24 -10.08 2.24
N PHE A 158 -2.99 -11.38 2.08
CA PHE A 158 -1.68 -11.89 1.72
C PHE A 158 -1.61 -12.08 0.20
N THR A 159 -0.69 -11.37 -0.45
CA THR A 159 -0.57 -11.30 -1.90
C THR A 159 0.79 -11.82 -2.36
N TYR A 160 0.80 -12.62 -3.42
CA TYR A 160 2.00 -13.02 -4.14
C TYR A 160 2.13 -12.22 -5.42
N ASN A 161 3.30 -11.66 -5.67
CA ASN A 161 3.58 -10.83 -6.84
C ASN A 161 4.66 -11.49 -7.69
N LEU A 162 4.44 -11.53 -9.00
CA LEU A 162 5.44 -11.90 -10.01
C LEU A 162 5.54 -10.74 -11.01
N ASN A 163 6.74 -10.19 -11.18
CA ASN A 163 6.99 -9.15 -12.17
C ASN A 163 8.06 -9.63 -13.14
N LEU A 164 7.84 -9.41 -14.43
CA LEU A 164 8.79 -9.73 -15.50
C LEU A 164 9.01 -8.47 -16.31
N GLY A 165 10.26 -8.02 -16.38
CA GLY A 165 10.64 -6.81 -17.08
C GLY A 165 11.61 -7.07 -18.21
N TRP A 166 11.49 -6.28 -19.26
CA TRP A 166 12.49 -6.18 -20.33
C TRP A 166 12.77 -4.71 -20.58
N SER A 167 14.06 -4.37 -20.71
CA SER A 167 14.48 -3.02 -21.06
C SER A 167 15.48 -3.05 -22.20
N TYR A 168 15.34 -2.08 -23.11
CA TYR A 168 16.26 -1.84 -24.22
C TYR A 168 16.49 -0.34 -24.36
N ASN A 169 17.74 0.11 -24.37
CA ASN A 169 18.07 1.52 -24.42
C ASN A 169 19.35 1.77 -25.23
N THR A 170 19.21 2.44 -26.38
CA THR A 170 20.31 2.90 -27.24
C THR A 170 20.45 4.42 -27.28
N LEU A 171 19.80 5.13 -26.34
CA LEU A 171 19.88 6.58 -26.27
C LEU A 171 21.32 7.03 -26.04
N ASN A 172 21.75 8.00 -26.83
CA ASN A 172 23.12 8.51 -26.78
C ASN A 172 23.44 9.33 -25.52
N ARG A 173 22.43 9.79 -24.79
CA ARG A 173 22.58 10.51 -23.51
C ARG A 173 21.30 10.43 -22.66
N PRO A 174 21.41 10.44 -21.33
CA PRO A 174 20.28 10.21 -20.42
C PRO A 174 19.31 11.40 -20.31
N ILE A 175 19.74 12.62 -20.65
CA ILE A 175 18.91 13.84 -20.61
C ILE A 175 18.97 14.50 -21.98
N PHE A 176 17.79 14.79 -22.55
CA PHE A 176 17.60 15.36 -23.90
C PHE A 176 18.31 14.58 -25.04
N PRO A 177 18.00 13.29 -25.26
CA PRO A 177 18.64 12.49 -26.30
C PRO A 177 18.43 13.08 -27.70
N THR A 178 19.44 12.97 -28.57
CA THR A 178 19.38 13.39 -29.97
C THR A 178 19.35 12.24 -30.97
N SER A 179 19.59 11.01 -30.50
CA SER A 179 19.48 9.79 -31.28
C SER A 179 19.27 8.57 -30.36
N GLY A 180 18.73 7.50 -30.93
CA GLY A 180 18.47 6.24 -30.23
C GLY A 180 17.01 6.05 -29.83
N MET A 181 16.75 4.95 -29.12
CA MET A 181 15.41 4.52 -28.72
C MET A 181 15.48 3.85 -27.34
N SER A 182 14.42 4.02 -26.54
CA SER A 182 14.27 3.42 -25.21
C SER A 182 12.92 2.73 -25.13
N HIS A 183 12.94 1.45 -24.78
CA HIS A 183 11.76 0.61 -24.58
C HIS A 183 11.85 -0.02 -23.19
N ARG A 184 10.73 -0.02 -22.48
CA ARG A 184 10.58 -0.73 -21.20
C ARG A 184 9.22 -1.41 -21.19
N VAL A 185 9.25 -2.71 -20.95
CA VAL A 185 8.07 -3.54 -20.72
C VAL A 185 8.21 -4.10 -19.31
N GLY A 186 7.15 -4.08 -18.52
CA GLY A 186 7.12 -4.52 -17.13
C GLY A 186 5.71 -4.82 -16.68
#